data_AF-A0A8J4D109-F1
#
_entry.id   AF-A0A8J4D109-F1
#
_cell.length_a   1.000
_cell.length_b   1.000
_cell.length_c   1.000
_cell.angle_alpha   90.00
_cell.angle_beta   90.00
_cell.angle_gamma   90.00
#
_symmetry.space_group_name_H-M   'P 1'
#
loop_
_entity.id
_entity.type
_entity.pdbx_description
1 polymer ?
#
loop_
_entity_poly.entity_id
_entity_poly.type
_entity_poly.pdbx_seq_one_letter_code
_entity_poly.pdbx_strand_id
1 'polypeptide(L)'
;GGGGGGGGGAPARKVFAGREWDFVFDVDVGEGLPPKKLALNRGENPYLVAQRFISENELPPYFTEQIVQFILQNTEGQSGAAKPAAEPIVDITGGFCDPFTGGSGSRPALRPVAATPAAAPMSITGGGVDPFTGGSSGGQTSSGFPAHTLAHIPCHTLLTFDNVPNLEALGRKIREFNAALSSPQQLSETDLAAGGPLDALLQKLSKVAAAATGAAAAAGAPIVSAADVALLRRMLVWPPDKVFPALDIARLAVLDAASALPANHQLALRLAANASAAASAPLRRWLLAGASPLLDRLAPLLAAPTATKAVRLSGAVLLGNLAAAVGLRQLPAEVPQSGDVPLQALSCGLELLGACASPLEESDGVYRCLVAMGTLLVAGGADLCQIAKDLDINDRIHAIMTGARGGGAAEQKLLQVGIDVTSVIARNTGVKV
;
A
#
# COMPACT_ATOMS: atom_id res chain seq x y z
N GLY A 1 -28.74 -22.32 -61.57
CA GLY A 1 -29.41 -21.77 -60.38
C GLY A 1 -28.63 -22.19 -59.15
N GLY A 2 -28.31 -21.24 -58.26
CA GLY A 2 -27.52 -21.46 -57.05
C GLY A 2 -28.33 -22.01 -55.85
N GLY A 3 -27.65 -22.70 -54.93
CA GLY A 3 -27.04 -22.11 -53.72
C GLY A 3 -27.94 -21.72 -52.52
N GLY A 4 -27.64 -22.30 -51.35
CA GLY A 4 -27.94 -21.80 -49.99
C GLY A 4 -28.69 -22.83 -49.12
N GLY A 5 -28.30 -23.22 -47.91
CA GLY A 5 -27.37 -22.69 -46.91
C GLY A 5 -28.03 -22.84 -45.52
N GLY A 6 -27.52 -23.72 -44.65
CA GLY A 6 -28.11 -24.03 -43.35
C GLY A 6 -27.65 -23.09 -42.23
N GLY A 7 -28.60 -22.53 -41.45
CA GLY A 7 -28.36 -21.67 -40.29
C GLY A 7 -28.83 -22.30 -38.97
N GLY A 8 -27.99 -22.23 -37.94
CA GLY A 8 -28.27 -22.69 -36.57
C GLY A 8 -29.15 -21.72 -35.78
N GLY A 9 -30.13 -22.26 -35.06
CA GLY A 9 -31.12 -21.49 -34.29
C GLY A 9 -30.61 -20.95 -32.95
N ALA A 10 -31.03 -19.73 -32.60
CA ALA A 10 -30.80 -19.09 -31.31
C ALA A 10 -31.64 -19.73 -30.17
N PRO A 11 -31.18 -19.71 -28.90
CA PRO A 11 -31.95 -20.24 -27.78
C PRO A 11 -33.21 -19.40 -27.52
N ALA A 12 -34.31 -20.09 -27.18
CA ALA A 12 -35.62 -19.47 -26.97
C ALA A 12 -35.66 -18.59 -25.70
N ARG A 13 -36.02 -17.31 -25.86
CA ARG A 13 -36.26 -16.36 -24.75
C ARG A 13 -37.46 -16.81 -23.90
N LYS A 14 -37.38 -16.61 -22.58
CA LYS A 14 -38.43 -16.98 -21.62
C LYS A 14 -39.06 -15.73 -21.00
N VAL A 15 -40.37 -15.71 -20.86
CA VAL A 15 -41.11 -14.59 -20.25
C VAL A 15 -41.18 -14.78 -18.74
N PHE A 16 -40.71 -13.79 -17.97
CA PHE A 16 -40.86 -13.74 -16.52
C PHE A 16 -41.16 -12.30 -16.07
N ALA A 17 -42.12 -12.15 -15.16
CA ALA A 17 -42.61 -10.87 -14.65
C ALA A 17 -43.03 -9.86 -15.74
N GLY A 18 -43.67 -10.35 -16.81
CA GLY A 18 -44.15 -9.51 -17.93
C GLY A 18 -43.06 -9.01 -18.88
N ARG A 19 -41.81 -9.47 -18.73
CA ARG A 19 -40.67 -9.14 -19.60
C ARG A 19 -40.02 -10.41 -20.17
N GLU A 20 -39.45 -10.31 -21.36
CA GLU A 20 -38.68 -11.39 -21.98
C GLU A 20 -37.23 -11.37 -21.48
N TRP A 21 -36.69 -12.53 -21.14
CA TRP A 21 -35.33 -12.73 -20.65
C TRP A 21 -34.63 -13.85 -21.41
N ASP A 22 -33.32 -13.75 -21.58
CA ASP A 22 -32.53 -14.79 -22.24
C ASP A 22 -32.38 -16.04 -21.36
N PHE A 23 -32.29 -15.87 -20.04
CA PHE A 23 -32.22 -16.97 -19.08
C PHE A 23 -33.13 -16.72 -17.88
N VAL A 24 -33.84 -17.77 -17.45
CA VAL A 24 -34.64 -17.79 -16.21
C VAL A 24 -34.34 -19.09 -15.50
N PHE A 25 -33.77 -19.00 -14.30
CA PHE A 25 -33.37 -20.11 -13.45
C PHE A 25 -34.21 -20.17 -12.18
N ASP A 26 -34.49 -21.38 -11.70
CA ASP A 26 -35.10 -21.60 -10.39
C ASP A 26 -33.97 -21.81 -9.37
N VAL A 27 -33.86 -20.89 -8.40
CA VAL A 27 -32.83 -20.87 -7.37
C VAL A 27 -33.46 -21.32 -6.06
N ASP A 28 -32.95 -22.41 -5.51
CA ASP A 28 -33.30 -22.87 -4.16
C ASP A 28 -32.53 -22.03 -3.13
N VAL A 29 -33.23 -21.51 -2.12
CA VAL A 29 -32.68 -20.56 -1.15
C VAL A 29 -32.69 -21.14 0.29
N GLY A 30 -33.03 -22.42 0.45
CA GLY A 30 -32.89 -23.15 1.72
C GLY A 30 -34.05 -24.10 2.05
N GLU A 31 -33.81 -25.04 2.96
CA GLU A 31 -34.75 -26.11 3.35
C GLU A 31 -36.14 -25.56 3.74
N GLY A 32 -37.14 -25.81 2.88
CA GLY A 32 -38.55 -25.54 3.15
C GLY A 32 -39.15 -24.29 2.49
N LEU A 33 -38.36 -23.47 1.79
CA LEU A 33 -38.89 -22.34 1.02
C LEU A 33 -39.11 -22.71 -0.45
N PRO A 34 -40.16 -22.17 -1.12
CA PRO A 34 -40.36 -22.40 -2.54
C PRO A 34 -39.21 -21.78 -3.36
N PRO A 35 -38.74 -22.45 -4.43
CA PRO A 35 -37.65 -21.96 -5.26
C PRO A 35 -38.01 -20.61 -5.89
N LYS A 36 -37.04 -19.69 -5.91
CA LYS A 36 -37.21 -18.32 -6.38
C LYS A 36 -36.61 -18.14 -7.76
N LYS A 37 -37.26 -17.36 -8.62
CA LYS A 37 -36.86 -17.21 -10.03
C LYS A 37 -35.83 -16.10 -10.21
N LEU A 38 -34.69 -16.44 -10.82
CA LEU A 38 -33.62 -15.52 -11.18
C LEU A 38 -33.62 -15.35 -12.69
N ALA A 39 -33.85 -14.12 -13.16
CA ALA A 39 -33.87 -13.78 -14.57
C ALA A 39 -32.66 -12.91 -14.95
N LEU A 40 -32.05 -13.19 -16.11
CA LEU A 40 -30.94 -12.39 -16.65
C LEU A 40 -30.91 -12.41 -18.18
N ASN A 41 -30.29 -11.38 -18.77
CA ASN A 41 -29.97 -11.33 -20.19
C ASN A 41 -28.51 -11.73 -20.45
N ARG A 42 -28.22 -12.18 -21.67
CA ARG A 42 -26.87 -12.54 -22.08
C ARG A 42 -25.96 -11.30 -22.01
N GLY A 43 -24.85 -11.41 -21.27
CA GLY A 43 -23.89 -10.33 -21.09
C GLY A 43 -24.17 -9.37 -19.93
N GLU A 44 -25.24 -9.59 -19.14
CA GLU A 44 -25.43 -8.85 -17.89
C GLU A 44 -24.36 -9.25 -16.84
N ASN A 45 -23.97 -8.29 -16.00
CA ASN A 45 -22.99 -8.52 -14.94
C ASN A 45 -23.61 -9.43 -13.85
N PRO A 46 -23.04 -10.63 -13.59
CA PRO A 46 -23.57 -11.58 -12.60
C PRO A 46 -23.70 -11.00 -11.19
N TYR A 47 -22.82 -10.07 -10.79
CA TYR A 47 -22.86 -9.43 -9.46
C TYR A 47 -24.07 -8.50 -9.32
N LEU A 48 -24.38 -7.73 -10.37
CA LEU A 48 -25.56 -6.86 -10.35
C LEU A 48 -26.86 -7.66 -10.37
N VAL A 49 -26.89 -8.78 -11.12
CA VAL A 49 -28.02 -9.70 -11.13
C VAL A 49 -28.21 -10.37 -9.77
N ALA A 50 -27.12 -10.85 -9.14
CA ALA A 50 -27.16 -11.46 -7.82
C ALA A 50 -27.63 -10.45 -6.75
N GLN A 51 -27.10 -9.22 -6.77
CA GLN A 51 -27.50 -8.18 -5.84
C GLN A 51 -28.97 -7.79 -6.00
N ARG A 52 -29.45 -7.68 -7.25
CA ARG A 52 -30.88 -7.46 -7.55
C ARG A 52 -31.73 -8.60 -7.01
N PHE A 53 -31.36 -9.85 -7.32
CA PHE A 53 -32.08 -11.03 -6.87
C PHE A 53 -32.15 -11.12 -5.34
N ILE A 54 -31.05 -10.82 -4.64
CA ILE A 54 -31.01 -10.76 -3.16
C ILE A 54 -31.94 -9.69 -2.62
N SER A 55 -31.91 -8.48 -3.21
CA SER A 55 -32.76 -7.37 -2.77
C SER A 55 -34.25 -7.60 -3.03
N GLU A 56 -34.63 -8.14 -4.18
CA GLU A 56 -36.01 -8.42 -4.56
C GLU A 56 -36.62 -9.56 -3.74
N ASN A 57 -35.78 -10.43 -3.19
CA ASN A 57 -36.18 -11.62 -2.45
C ASN A 57 -35.89 -11.53 -0.94
N GLU A 58 -35.44 -10.37 -0.46
CA GLU A 58 -35.08 -10.06 0.93
C GLU A 58 -34.10 -11.09 1.53
N LEU A 59 -33.12 -11.51 0.72
CA LEU A 59 -32.14 -12.50 1.14
C LEU A 59 -30.97 -11.83 1.88
N PRO A 60 -30.29 -12.55 2.79
CA PRO A 60 -29.08 -12.05 3.42
C PRO A 60 -27.94 -11.74 2.41
N PRO A 61 -27.19 -10.63 2.58
CA PRO A 61 -26.13 -10.23 1.64
C PRO A 61 -25.00 -11.25 1.42
N TYR A 62 -24.79 -12.19 2.35
CA TYR A 62 -23.74 -13.22 2.22
C TYR A 62 -24.02 -14.25 1.12
N PHE A 63 -25.25 -14.34 0.60
CA PHE A 63 -25.59 -15.22 -0.54
C PHE A 63 -25.07 -14.70 -1.89
N THR A 64 -24.49 -13.49 -1.94
CA THR A 64 -24.05 -12.84 -3.19
C THR A 64 -23.08 -13.72 -3.97
N GLU A 65 -22.05 -14.24 -3.32
CA GLU A 65 -21.04 -15.06 -4.00
C GLU A 65 -21.61 -16.40 -4.49
N GLN A 66 -22.49 -17.03 -3.71
CA GLN A 66 -23.13 -18.29 -4.08
C GLN A 66 -24.04 -18.12 -5.31
N ILE A 67 -24.81 -17.02 -5.37
CA ILE A 67 -25.68 -16.72 -6.51
C ILE A 67 -24.85 -16.34 -7.75
N VAL A 68 -23.75 -15.60 -7.58
CA VAL A 68 -22.82 -15.30 -8.69
C VAL A 68 -22.23 -16.58 -9.27
N GLN A 69 -21.74 -17.50 -8.42
CA GLN A 69 -21.22 -18.79 -8.87
C GLN A 69 -22.29 -19.61 -9.59
N PHE A 70 -23.53 -19.62 -9.08
CA PHE A 70 -24.66 -20.28 -9.72
C PHE A 70 -24.95 -19.70 -11.11
N ILE A 71 -24.92 -18.36 -11.27
CA ILE A 71 -25.13 -17.70 -12.56
C ILE A 71 -24.02 -18.10 -13.54
N LEU A 72 -22.75 -18.02 -13.12
CA LEU A 72 -21.62 -18.38 -13.98
C LEU A 72 -21.71 -19.85 -14.43
N GLN A 73 -21.97 -20.76 -13.50
CA GLN A 73 -22.04 -22.19 -13.79
C GLN A 73 -23.18 -22.56 -14.75
N ASN A 74 -24.34 -21.90 -14.64
CA ASN A 74 -25.51 -22.21 -15.47
C ASN A 74 -25.56 -21.41 -16.79
N THR A 75 -24.80 -20.33 -16.91
CA THR A 75 -24.72 -19.52 -18.14
C THR A 75 -23.58 -19.96 -19.06
N GLU A 76 -22.50 -20.53 -18.51
CA GLU A 76 -21.37 -21.07 -19.27
C GLU A 76 -21.72 -22.41 -19.96
N GLY A 77 -22.58 -23.23 -19.35
CA GLY A 77 -22.94 -24.56 -19.87
C GLY A 77 -23.87 -24.57 -21.10
N GLN A 78 -24.48 -23.44 -21.47
CA GLN A 78 -25.45 -23.36 -22.59
C GLN A 78 -25.02 -22.43 -23.73
N SER A 79 -23.87 -21.76 -23.63
CA SER A 79 -23.38 -20.86 -24.68
C SER A 79 -22.30 -21.55 -25.53
N GLY A 80 -22.72 -22.29 -26.54
CA GLY A 80 -21.84 -22.81 -27.61
C GLY A 80 -21.31 -21.74 -28.58
N ALA A 81 -21.21 -20.47 -28.17
CA ALA A 81 -20.73 -19.39 -29.03
C ALA A 81 -20.01 -18.31 -28.23
N ALA A 82 -18.83 -17.97 -28.75
CA ALA A 82 -17.98 -16.79 -28.52
C ALA A 82 -18.08 -16.12 -27.14
N LYS A 83 -17.03 -16.36 -26.35
CA LYS A 83 -16.57 -15.57 -25.21
C LYS A 83 -16.85 -14.08 -25.48
N PRO A 84 -17.82 -13.42 -24.81
CA PRO A 84 -17.72 -11.98 -24.66
C PRO A 84 -16.40 -11.76 -23.93
N ALA A 85 -15.59 -10.82 -24.41
CA ALA A 85 -14.37 -10.44 -23.75
C ALA A 85 -14.72 -9.97 -22.33
N ALA A 86 -14.65 -10.91 -21.39
CA ALA A 86 -14.58 -10.61 -19.98
C ALA A 86 -13.36 -9.72 -19.83
N GLU A 87 -13.59 -8.49 -19.37
CA GLU A 87 -12.52 -7.67 -18.83
C GLU A 87 -11.73 -8.55 -17.86
N PRO A 88 -10.40 -8.59 -17.97
CA PRO A 88 -9.63 -9.43 -17.08
C PRO A 88 -9.79 -8.85 -15.67
N ILE A 89 -10.64 -9.48 -14.86
CA ILE A 89 -10.58 -9.35 -13.42
C ILE A 89 -9.26 -10.00 -13.04
N VAL A 90 -8.28 -9.13 -12.85
CA VAL A 90 -6.98 -9.50 -12.34
C VAL A 90 -7.20 -9.79 -10.85
N ASP A 91 -7.20 -11.06 -10.47
CA ASP A 91 -7.13 -11.46 -9.06
C ASP A 91 -5.74 -11.09 -8.53
N ILE A 92 -5.59 -9.84 -8.10
CA ILE A 92 -4.37 -9.26 -7.50
C ILE A 92 -4.63 -8.97 -6.02
N THR A 93 -5.39 -9.83 -5.34
CA THR A 93 -5.20 -10.01 -3.90
C THR A 93 -4.17 -11.13 -3.75
N GLY A 94 -3.08 -10.89 -3.03
CA GLY A 94 -1.98 -11.85 -2.91
C GLY A 94 -2.53 -13.23 -2.56
N GLY A 95 -2.35 -14.20 -3.47
CA GLY A 95 -2.84 -15.55 -3.33
C GLY A 95 -2.57 -16.11 -1.94
N PHE A 96 -3.56 -16.84 -1.41
CA PHE A 96 -3.63 -17.37 -0.05
C PHE A 96 -2.35 -18.11 0.35
N CYS A 97 -1.42 -17.37 0.99
CA CYS A 97 -0.17 -17.89 1.51
C CYS A 97 -0.02 -17.34 2.93
N ASP A 98 -0.51 -18.09 3.91
CA ASP A 98 -0.22 -17.82 5.33
C ASP A 98 1.22 -18.29 5.62
N PRO A 99 2.16 -17.37 5.94
CA PRO A 99 3.54 -17.74 6.25
C PRO A 99 3.69 -18.60 7.52
N PHE A 100 2.64 -18.75 8.34
CA PHE A 100 2.76 -19.23 9.72
C PHE A 100 2.05 -20.56 10.03
N THR A 101 1.37 -21.22 9.08
CA THR A 101 0.71 -22.51 9.34
C THR A 101 1.03 -23.67 8.38
N GLY A 102 1.87 -23.49 7.37
CA GLY A 102 2.30 -24.63 6.52
C GLY A 102 1.14 -25.39 5.83
N GLY A 103 -0.03 -24.76 5.68
CA GLY A 103 -1.20 -25.34 5.05
C GLY A 103 -0.95 -25.59 3.56
N SER A 104 -0.92 -26.87 3.18
CA SER A 104 -0.74 -27.35 1.81
C SER A 104 -1.84 -26.84 0.86
N GLY A 105 -1.58 -25.73 0.17
CA GLY A 105 -2.32 -25.35 -1.03
C GLY A 105 -1.85 -26.21 -2.21
N SER A 106 -2.78 -26.97 -2.78
CA SER A 106 -2.60 -27.87 -3.92
C SER A 106 -1.76 -27.23 -5.04
N ARG A 107 -0.56 -27.78 -5.25
CA ARG A 107 0.15 -27.62 -6.52
C ARG A 107 -0.77 -28.12 -7.65
N PRO A 108 -0.91 -27.41 -8.78
CA PRO A 108 -1.39 -28.06 -9.99
C PRO A 108 -0.46 -29.24 -10.25
N ALA A 109 -1.02 -30.46 -10.21
CA ALA A 109 -0.29 -31.68 -10.46
C ALA A 109 0.30 -31.63 -11.89
N LEU A 110 1.61 -31.44 -11.98
CA LEU A 110 2.36 -31.84 -13.17
C LEU A 110 2.23 -33.36 -13.27
N ARG A 111 1.43 -33.82 -14.23
CA ARG A 111 1.36 -35.23 -14.63
C ARG A 111 2.78 -35.72 -14.95
N PRO A 112 3.22 -36.89 -14.44
CA PRO A 112 4.47 -37.47 -14.86
C PRO A 112 4.28 -38.11 -16.25
N VAL A 113 4.92 -37.54 -17.27
CA VAL A 113 5.18 -38.27 -18.52
C VAL A 113 6.53 -38.96 -18.36
N ALA A 114 6.50 -40.28 -18.49
CA ALA A 114 7.63 -41.16 -18.35
C ALA A 114 8.78 -40.80 -19.31
N ALA A 115 10.01 -40.99 -18.82
CA ALA A 115 11.24 -40.84 -19.58
C ALA A 115 11.37 -41.92 -20.67
N THR A 116 11.79 -41.51 -21.87
CA THR A 116 12.69 -42.31 -22.72
C THR A 116 13.72 -41.39 -23.39
N PRO A 117 14.97 -41.84 -23.62
CA PRO A 117 16.10 -40.97 -23.97
C PRO A 117 16.41 -40.97 -25.46
N ALA A 118 16.82 -39.83 -26.02
CA ALA A 118 17.78 -39.77 -27.13
C ALA A 118 18.28 -38.34 -27.32
N ALA A 119 19.60 -38.17 -27.21
CA ALA A 119 20.33 -36.97 -27.59
C ALA A 119 20.47 -36.88 -29.12
N ALA A 120 20.43 -35.66 -29.67
CA ALA A 120 21.38 -35.07 -30.64
C ALA A 120 20.75 -33.77 -31.25
N PRO A 121 21.51 -32.91 -31.97
CA PRO A 121 21.76 -31.53 -31.57
C PRO A 121 20.97 -30.50 -32.38
N MET A 122 20.93 -29.28 -31.86
CA MET A 122 20.51 -28.07 -32.56
C MET A 122 21.25 -27.93 -33.90
N SER A 123 20.51 -27.83 -35.01
CA SER A 123 21.04 -27.29 -36.27
C SER A 123 20.39 -25.94 -36.54
N ILE A 124 21.21 -24.91 -36.32
CA ILE A 124 21.05 -23.58 -36.88
C ILE A 124 21.13 -23.73 -38.41
N THR A 125 20.13 -23.27 -39.15
CA THR A 125 20.20 -22.71 -40.52
C THR A 125 18.81 -22.69 -41.15
N GLY A 126 18.29 -21.49 -41.43
CA GLY A 126 17.23 -21.32 -42.42
C GLY A 126 16.32 -20.13 -42.19
N GLY A 127 16.73 -18.94 -42.63
CA GLY A 127 15.81 -17.83 -42.92
C GLY A 127 15.95 -16.63 -41.98
N GLY A 128 16.94 -15.78 -42.25
CA GLY A 128 17.12 -14.50 -41.56
C GLY A 128 15.99 -13.53 -41.88
N VAL A 129 15.21 -13.21 -40.85
CA VAL A 129 14.47 -11.94 -40.70
C VAL A 129 14.66 -11.50 -39.25
N ASP A 130 15.40 -10.40 -39.06
CA ASP A 130 15.48 -9.73 -37.75
C ASP A 130 14.14 -9.03 -37.50
N PRO A 131 13.40 -9.37 -36.41
CA PRO A 131 12.12 -8.75 -36.11
C PRO A 131 12.18 -7.24 -35.76
N PHE A 132 13.36 -6.62 -35.69
CA PHE A 132 13.50 -5.21 -35.27
C PHE A 132 14.18 -4.25 -36.26
N THR A 133 14.61 -4.68 -37.45
CA THR A 133 15.12 -3.73 -38.47
C THR A 133 14.54 -3.97 -39.86
N GLY A 134 13.71 -3.03 -40.31
CA GLY A 134 13.09 -3.04 -41.64
C GLY A 134 14.11 -2.79 -42.77
N GLY A 135 14.20 -3.74 -43.69
CA GLY A 135 14.93 -3.63 -44.96
C GLY A 135 14.04 -4.10 -46.13
N SER A 136 13.90 -3.24 -47.13
CA SER A 136 12.84 -3.18 -48.14
C SER A 136 12.79 -4.31 -49.18
N SER A 137 11.59 -4.62 -49.69
CA SER A 137 11.20 -4.68 -51.12
C SER A 137 10.20 -5.80 -51.44
N GLY A 138 9.09 -5.44 -52.10
CA GLY A 138 8.11 -6.37 -52.65
C GLY A 138 6.71 -6.12 -52.12
N GLY A 139 5.85 -5.51 -52.95
CA GLY A 139 4.49 -5.16 -52.60
C GLY A 139 3.67 -6.36 -52.14
N GLN A 140 3.21 -6.31 -50.90
CA GLN A 140 2.10 -7.09 -50.38
C GLN A 140 1.43 -6.27 -49.29
N THR A 141 0.11 -6.23 -49.36
CA THR A 141 -0.79 -5.53 -48.44
C THR A 141 -0.39 -5.79 -46.99
N SER A 142 0.11 -4.77 -46.30
CA SER A 142 0.46 -4.86 -44.89
C SER A 142 -0.79 -5.16 -44.06
N SER A 143 -0.98 -6.42 -43.70
CA SER A 143 -1.79 -6.79 -42.54
C SER A 143 -1.06 -6.22 -41.32
N GLY A 144 -1.44 -5.00 -40.91
CA GLY A 144 -0.94 -4.40 -39.68
C GLY A 144 -1.13 -5.37 -38.52
N PHE A 145 -0.15 -5.45 -37.62
CA PHE A 145 -0.30 -6.21 -36.38
C PHE A 145 -1.60 -5.78 -35.70
N PRO A 146 -2.43 -6.72 -35.20
CA PRO A 146 -3.65 -6.37 -34.49
C PRO A 146 -3.30 -5.44 -33.33
N ALA A 147 -3.97 -4.29 -33.25
CA ALA A 147 -3.80 -3.34 -32.17
C ALA A 147 -4.11 -4.05 -30.84
N HIS A 148 -3.08 -4.43 -30.09
CA HIS A 148 -3.26 -5.07 -28.80
C HIS A 148 -3.65 -3.98 -27.80
N THR A 149 -4.90 -4.00 -27.33
CA THR A 149 -5.30 -3.16 -26.20
C THR A 149 -4.61 -3.67 -24.94
N LEU A 150 -4.00 -2.75 -24.20
CA LEU A 150 -3.31 -3.08 -22.95
C LEU A 150 -4.38 -3.26 -21.87
N ALA A 151 -4.63 -4.52 -21.48
CA ALA A 151 -5.70 -4.84 -20.54
C ALA A 151 -5.29 -4.70 -19.06
N HIS A 152 -3.99 -4.63 -18.79
CA HIS A 152 -3.44 -4.63 -17.44
C HIS A 152 -2.68 -3.35 -17.07
N ILE A 153 -2.38 -2.52 -18.07
CA ILE A 153 -1.57 -1.30 -17.90
C ILE A 153 -2.16 -0.14 -18.71
N PRO A 154 -2.04 1.10 -18.20
CA PRO A 154 -1.56 1.44 -16.87
C PRO A 154 -2.58 1.07 -15.77
N CYS A 155 -2.10 0.45 -14.69
CA CYS A 155 -2.93 0.22 -13.49
C CYS A 155 -2.98 1.51 -12.68
N HIS A 156 -4.18 2.05 -12.45
CA HIS A 156 -4.41 3.27 -11.66
C HIS A 156 -4.93 2.98 -10.25
N THR A 157 -4.97 1.70 -9.86
CA THR A 157 -5.48 1.25 -8.56
C THR A 157 -4.32 0.91 -7.64
N LEU A 158 -4.32 1.49 -6.44
CA LEU A 158 -3.38 1.11 -5.39
C LEU A 158 -3.83 -0.22 -4.78
N LEU A 159 -2.93 -1.20 -4.77
CA LEU A 159 -3.16 -2.51 -4.17
C LEU A 159 -2.72 -2.50 -2.71
N THR A 160 -3.44 -3.23 -1.87
CA THR A 160 -3.18 -3.35 -0.43
C THR A 160 -2.94 -4.82 -0.04
N PHE A 161 -2.31 -5.05 1.11
CA PHE A 161 -2.23 -6.37 1.75
C PHE A 161 -3.25 -6.41 2.90
N ASP A 162 -4.52 -6.49 2.54
CA ASP A 162 -5.69 -6.43 3.42
C ASP A 162 -6.17 -7.80 3.95
N ASN A 163 -5.58 -8.89 3.44
CA ASN A 163 -5.84 -10.25 3.92
C ASN A 163 -5.72 -10.37 5.45
N VAL A 164 -6.81 -10.72 6.13
CA VAL A 164 -6.84 -10.93 7.58
C VAL A 164 -6.16 -12.27 7.90
N PRO A 165 -5.09 -12.29 8.73
CA PRO A 165 -4.44 -13.54 9.13
C PRO A 165 -5.34 -14.35 10.05
N ASN A 166 -4.98 -15.62 10.29
CA ASN A 166 -5.66 -16.40 11.32
C ASN A 166 -5.45 -15.75 12.70
N LEU A 167 -6.47 -15.02 13.17
CA LEU A 167 -6.40 -14.22 14.39
C LEU A 167 -6.14 -15.05 15.64
N GLU A 168 -6.63 -16.29 15.67
CA GLU A 168 -6.39 -17.20 16.79
C GLU A 168 -4.93 -17.66 16.83
N ALA A 169 -4.37 -18.04 15.68
CA ALA A 169 -2.97 -18.41 15.55
C ALA A 169 -2.05 -17.22 15.88
N LEU A 170 -2.39 -16.04 15.37
CA LEU A 170 -1.66 -14.80 15.64
C LEU A 170 -1.68 -14.45 17.14
N GLY A 171 -2.85 -14.54 17.77
CA GLY A 171 -3.01 -14.34 19.21
C GLY A 171 -2.23 -15.35 20.06
N ARG A 172 -2.17 -16.63 19.65
CA ARG A 172 -1.31 -17.64 20.29
C ARG A 172 0.17 -17.29 20.14
N LYS A 173 0.60 -16.85 18.95
CA LYS A 173 2.00 -16.52 18.69
C LYS A 173 2.48 -15.30 19.49
N ILE A 174 1.63 -14.30 19.64
CA ILE A 174 1.92 -13.13 20.48
C ILE A 174 2.11 -13.54 21.94
N ARG A 175 1.25 -14.42 22.48
CA ARG A 175 1.38 -14.93 23.86
C ARG A 175 2.64 -15.78 24.05
N GLU A 176 2.96 -16.65 23.09
CA GLU A 176 4.21 -17.44 23.08
C GLU A 176 5.44 -16.53 23.13
N PHE A 177 5.49 -15.52 22.26
CA PHE A 177 6.62 -14.60 22.20
C PHE A 177 6.70 -13.72 23.44
N ASN A 178 5.57 -13.24 23.96
CA ASN A 178 5.55 -12.48 25.20
C ASN A 178 6.11 -13.28 26.39
N ALA A 179 5.76 -14.56 26.49
CA ALA A 179 6.27 -15.46 27.54
C ALA A 179 7.79 -15.63 27.47
N ALA A 180 8.39 -15.51 26.28
CA ALA A 180 9.83 -15.58 26.05
C ALA A 180 10.58 -14.25 26.27
N LEU A 181 9.89 -13.15 26.59
CA LEU A 181 10.52 -11.85 26.88
C LEU A 181 10.84 -11.68 28.36
N SER A 182 11.71 -10.73 28.67
CA SER A 182 11.98 -10.27 30.04
C SER A 182 11.31 -8.93 30.31
N SER A 183 10.95 -8.65 31.57
CA SER A 183 10.52 -7.31 31.98
C SER A 183 11.62 -6.28 31.68
N PRO A 184 11.33 -5.10 31.09
CA PRO A 184 10.01 -4.46 30.94
C PRO A 184 9.33 -4.65 29.56
N GLN A 185 9.83 -5.54 28.69
CA GLN A 185 9.30 -5.69 27.32
C GLN A 185 8.00 -6.53 27.26
N GLN A 186 7.70 -7.26 28.33
CA GLN A 186 6.47 -8.05 28.45
C GLN A 186 5.23 -7.16 28.54
N LEU A 187 4.19 -7.54 27.80
CA LEU A 187 2.82 -7.08 27.99
C LEU A 187 2.31 -7.54 29.36
N SER A 188 1.41 -6.75 29.95
CA SER A 188 0.81 -7.08 31.24
C SER A 188 -0.15 -8.27 31.13
N GLU A 189 -0.41 -8.94 32.25
CA GLU A 189 -1.43 -9.99 32.32
C GLU A 189 -2.82 -9.48 31.90
N THR A 190 -3.11 -8.20 32.19
CA THR A 190 -4.36 -7.55 31.78
C THR A 190 -4.48 -7.42 30.27
N ASP A 191 -3.36 -7.14 29.55
CA ASP A 191 -3.35 -7.03 28.10
C ASP A 191 -3.63 -8.38 27.43
N LEU A 192 -3.18 -9.48 28.06
CA LEU A 192 -3.20 -10.84 27.51
C LEU A 192 -4.39 -11.71 27.96
N ALA A 193 -5.13 -11.27 28.97
CA ALA A 193 -6.29 -11.94 29.51
C ALA A 193 -7.30 -12.29 28.40
N ALA A 194 -8.06 -13.38 28.59
CA ALA A 194 -9.09 -13.78 27.63
C ALA A 194 -10.15 -12.67 27.49
N GLY A 195 -10.38 -12.22 26.25
CA GLY A 195 -11.26 -11.08 25.98
C GLY A 195 -10.66 -9.72 26.36
N GLY A 196 -9.38 -9.69 26.72
CA GLY A 196 -8.65 -8.47 27.06
C GLY A 196 -8.31 -7.61 25.83
N PRO A 197 -7.51 -6.54 26.04
CA PRO A 197 -7.10 -5.60 25.00
C PRO A 197 -6.51 -6.25 23.73
N LEU A 198 -5.69 -7.30 23.87
CA LEU A 198 -5.13 -8.00 22.72
C LEU A 198 -6.21 -8.67 21.86
N ASP A 199 -7.11 -9.42 22.48
CA ASP A 199 -8.18 -10.13 21.75
C ASP A 199 -9.14 -9.14 21.10
N ALA A 200 -9.47 -8.04 21.80
CA ALA A 200 -10.29 -6.96 21.26
C ALA A 200 -9.63 -6.27 20.04
N LEU A 201 -8.32 -6.05 20.07
CA LEU A 201 -7.57 -5.51 18.93
C LEU A 201 -7.60 -6.48 17.75
N LEU A 202 -7.34 -7.77 17.97
CA LEU A 202 -7.36 -8.78 16.91
C LEU A 202 -8.72 -8.85 16.22
N GLN A 203 -9.82 -8.82 16.98
CA GLN A 203 -11.18 -8.82 16.44
C GLN A 203 -11.51 -7.58 15.59
N LYS A 204 -10.88 -6.44 15.85
CA LYS A 204 -11.08 -5.21 15.05
C LYS A 204 -10.44 -5.31 13.66
N LEU A 205 -9.40 -6.14 13.48
CA LEU A 205 -8.66 -6.22 12.21
C LEU A 205 -9.52 -6.71 11.04
N SER A 206 -10.49 -7.59 11.28
CA SER A 206 -11.42 -8.03 10.24
C SER A 206 -12.32 -6.89 9.74
N LYS A 207 -12.75 -6.02 10.66
CA LYS A 207 -13.53 -4.81 10.33
C LYS A 207 -12.69 -3.80 9.57
N VAL A 208 -11.41 -3.65 9.91
CA VAL A 208 -10.48 -2.76 9.20
C VAL A 208 -10.28 -3.23 7.76
N ALA A 209 -10.02 -4.53 7.55
CA ALA A 209 -9.86 -5.09 6.20
C ALA A 209 -11.13 -4.90 5.35
N ALA A 210 -12.32 -5.19 5.91
CA ALA A 210 -13.58 -5.02 5.21
C ALA A 210 -13.90 -3.54 4.88
N ALA A 211 -13.47 -2.61 5.73
CA ALA A 211 -13.64 -1.18 5.47
C ALA A 211 -12.68 -0.66 4.38
N ALA A 212 -11.48 -1.24 4.27
CA ALA A 212 -10.47 -0.84 3.29
C ALA A 212 -10.85 -1.19 1.84
N THR A 213 -11.63 -2.27 1.64
CA THR A 213 -12.10 -2.71 0.31
C THR A 213 -13.40 -2.03 -0.13
N GLY A 214 -14.09 -1.32 0.77
CA GLY A 214 -15.36 -0.66 0.49
C GLY A 214 -15.19 0.80 0.03
N ALA A 215 -15.93 1.21 -0.99
CA ALA A 215 -15.94 2.59 -1.52
C ALA A 215 -16.42 3.68 -0.51
N ALA A 216 -16.83 3.28 0.70
CA ALA A 216 -17.39 4.15 1.75
C ALA A 216 -16.40 4.50 2.88
N ALA A 217 -15.09 4.49 2.59
CA ALA A 217 -14.02 4.61 3.58
C ALA A 217 -13.87 6.01 4.23
N ALA A 218 -14.65 7.03 3.86
CA ALA A 218 -14.30 8.42 4.12
C ALA A 218 -14.97 9.13 5.32
N ALA A 219 -15.88 8.50 6.10
CA ALA A 219 -16.66 9.25 7.11
C ALA A 219 -16.99 8.51 8.42
N GLY A 220 -16.28 7.43 8.75
CA GLY A 220 -16.48 6.68 10.00
C GLY A 220 -15.58 7.14 11.15
N ALA A 221 -15.96 6.84 12.40
CA ALA A 221 -15.04 6.90 13.54
C ALA A 221 -13.93 5.84 13.38
N PRO A 222 -12.71 6.06 13.92
CA PRO A 222 -11.62 5.09 13.81
C PRO A 222 -12.01 3.76 14.44
N ILE A 223 -11.80 2.68 13.69
CA ILE A 223 -12.03 1.30 14.12
C ILE A 223 -10.95 0.91 15.15
N VAL A 224 -9.70 1.34 14.91
CA VAL A 224 -8.56 1.17 15.82
C VAL A 224 -8.49 2.36 16.78
N SER A 225 -8.56 2.11 18.08
CA SER A 225 -8.52 3.17 19.11
C SER A 225 -7.10 3.54 19.53
N ALA A 226 -6.93 4.67 20.23
CA ALA A 226 -5.64 5.08 20.78
C ALA A 226 -5.03 4.06 21.76
N ALA A 227 -5.87 3.34 22.52
CA ALA A 227 -5.43 2.28 23.43
C ALA A 227 -4.87 1.08 22.65
N ASP A 228 -5.50 0.73 21.53
CA ASP A 228 -5.03 -0.34 20.65
C ASP A 228 -3.64 0.01 20.06
N VAL A 229 -3.45 1.27 19.64
CA VAL A 229 -2.15 1.71 19.12
C VAL A 229 -1.08 1.75 20.21
N ALA A 230 -1.44 2.09 21.45
CA ALA A 230 -0.51 2.03 22.57
C ALA A 230 -0.06 0.59 22.87
N LEU A 231 -0.97 -0.38 22.79
CA LEU A 231 -0.66 -1.81 22.89
C LEU A 231 0.26 -2.26 21.74
N LEU A 232 -0.10 -1.91 20.50
CA LEU A 232 0.70 -2.21 19.32
C LEU A 232 2.13 -1.65 19.40
N ARG A 233 2.29 -0.43 19.91
CA ARG A 233 3.61 0.19 20.14
C ARG A 233 4.51 -0.60 21.08
N ARG A 234 3.93 -1.22 22.12
CA ARG A 234 4.70 -2.06 23.05
C ARG A 234 5.20 -3.33 22.35
N MET A 235 4.40 -3.90 21.43
CA MET A 235 4.80 -5.07 20.65
C MET A 235 5.81 -4.73 19.54
N LEU A 236 5.74 -3.53 18.95
CA LEU A 236 6.63 -3.10 17.86
C LEU A 236 8.08 -2.81 18.29
N VAL A 237 8.37 -2.78 19.59
CA VAL A 237 9.73 -2.66 20.13
C VAL A 237 10.32 -3.99 20.59
N TRP A 238 9.63 -5.11 20.32
CA TRP A 238 10.13 -6.44 20.60
C TRP A 238 11.39 -6.76 19.79
N PRO A 239 12.22 -7.72 20.24
CA PRO A 239 13.39 -8.19 19.50
C PRO A 239 13.07 -8.56 18.04
N PRO A 240 14.03 -8.41 17.11
CA PRO A 240 13.78 -8.62 15.67
C PRO A 240 13.23 -10.00 15.30
N ASP A 241 13.58 -11.04 16.07
CA ASP A 241 13.10 -12.41 15.90
C ASP A 241 11.67 -12.63 16.42
N LYS A 242 11.11 -11.66 17.16
CA LYS A 242 9.79 -11.73 17.81
C LYS A 242 8.81 -10.65 17.36
N VAL A 243 9.25 -9.62 16.63
CA VAL A 243 8.42 -8.45 16.29
C VAL A 243 7.38 -8.71 15.18
N PHE A 244 7.52 -9.79 14.40
CA PHE A 244 6.69 -10.01 13.21
C PHE A 244 5.17 -10.04 13.47
N PRO A 245 4.63 -10.63 14.58
CA PRO A 245 3.19 -10.61 14.82
C PRO A 245 2.66 -9.18 14.99
N ALA A 246 3.47 -8.30 15.59
CA ALA A 246 3.14 -6.89 15.72
C ALA A 246 3.13 -6.18 14.37
N LEU A 247 4.05 -6.54 13.47
CA LEU A 247 4.06 -6.01 12.10
C LEU A 247 2.83 -6.48 11.31
N ASP A 248 2.37 -7.71 11.53
CA ASP A 248 1.18 -8.27 10.89
C ASP A 248 -0.12 -7.57 11.35
N ILE A 249 -0.19 -7.17 12.62
CA ILE A 249 -1.26 -6.28 13.13
C ILE A 249 -1.12 -4.88 12.54
N ALA A 250 0.10 -4.32 12.52
CA ALA A 250 0.35 -2.95 12.05
C ALA A 250 -0.01 -2.76 10.57
N ARG A 251 0.27 -3.75 9.70
CA ARG A 251 -0.08 -3.67 8.28
C ARG A 251 -1.59 -3.58 8.02
N LEU A 252 -2.41 -4.16 8.91
CA LEU A 252 -3.86 -4.09 8.80
C LEU A 252 -4.38 -2.84 9.48
N ALA A 253 -3.89 -2.53 10.68
CA ALA A 253 -4.32 -1.35 11.44
C ALA A 253 -4.09 -0.02 10.69
N VAL A 254 -3.09 0.04 9.79
CA VAL A 254 -2.83 1.23 8.96
C VAL A 254 -3.85 1.42 7.83
N LEU A 255 -4.63 0.39 7.49
CA LEU A 255 -5.68 0.46 6.46
C LEU A 255 -7.01 1.03 6.99
N ASP A 256 -7.13 1.28 8.30
CA ASP A 256 -8.28 1.96 8.87
C ASP A 256 -8.35 3.38 8.28
N ALA A 257 -9.26 3.63 7.34
CA ALA A 257 -9.31 4.88 6.60
C ALA A 257 -9.67 6.10 7.48
N ALA A 258 -10.29 5.87 8.64
CA ALA A 258 -10.50 6.87 9.69
C ALA A 258 -9.26 7.08 10.57
N SER A 259 -8.18 6.31 10.33
CA SER A 259 -6.85 6.54 10.88
C SER A 259 -6.13 7.70 10.18
N ALA A 260 -6.70 8.90 10.28
CA ALA A 260 -5.90 10.11 10.50
C ALA A 260 -5.33 10.15 11.93
N LEU A 261 -5.22 8.99 12.60
CA LEU A 261 -4.71 8.88 13.96
C LEU A 261 -3.23 9.23 13.94
N PRO A 262 -2.81 10.25 14.71
CA PRO A 262 -1.40 10.62 14.82
C PRO A 262 -0.53 9.43 15.27
N ALA A 263 -1.16 8.45 15.91
CA ALA A 263 -0.47 7.29 16.41
C ALA A 263 0.03 6.34 15.30
N ASN A 264 -0.72 6.20 14.20
CA ASN A 264 -0.36 5.39 13.03
C ASN A 264 0.66 6.13 12.15
N HIS A 265 0.47 7.43 11.94
CA HIS A 265 1.47 8.28 11.30
C HIS A 265 2.83 8.18 12.01
N GLN A 266 2.84 8.29 13.33
CA GLN A 266 4.07 8.15 14.12
C GLN A 266 4.73 6.77 13.94
N LEU A 267 3.95 5.68 13.90
CA LEU A 267 4.49 4.33 13.71
C LEU A 267 5.08 4.14 12.31
N ALA A 268 4.37 4.59 11.27
CA ALA A 268 4.83 4.53 9.90
C ALA A 268 6.15 5.32 9.71
N LEU A 269 6.22 6.53 10.27
CA LEU A 269 7.43 7.35 10.23
C LEU A 269 8.59 6.70 10.97
N ARG A 270 8.33 6.06 12.12
CA ARG A 270 9.37 5.31 12.86
C ARG A 270 9.85 4.09 12.10
N LEU A 271 8.95 3.37 11.43
CA LEU A 271 9.33 2.24 10.58
C LEU A 271 10.22 2.72 9.42
N ALA A 272 9.83 3.80 8.74
CA ALA A 272 10.63 4.40 7.67
C ALA A 272 11.99 4.91 8.20
N ALA A 273 12.03 5.57 9.35
CA ALA A 273 13.27 5.99 9.99
C ALA A 273 14.19 4.80 10.31
N ASN A 274 13.63 3.72 10.86
CA ASN A 274 14.43 2.53 11.16
C ASN A 274 14.90 1.82 9.89
N ALA A 275 14.08 1.76 8.84
CA ALA A 275 14.44 1.17 7.57
C ALA A 275 15.58 1.97 6.88
N SER A 276 15.58 3.30 6.96
CA SER A 276 16.66 4.16 6.42
C SER A 276 17.96 3.97 7.18
N ALA A 277 17.89 3.68 8.48
CA ALA A 277 19.04 3.41 9.33
C ALA A 277 19.44 1.92 9.36
N ALA A 278 18.71 1.02 8.68
CA ALA A 278 18.89 -0.41 8.82
C ALA A 278 20.30 -0.84 8.40
N ALA A 279 20.91 -1.74 9.19
CA ALA A 279 22.18 -2.36 8.85
C ALA A 279 22.06 -3.28 7.60
N SER A 280 20.86 -3.84 7.39
CA SER A 280 20.50 -4.62 6.20
C SER A 280 20.52 -3.74 4.95
N ALA A 281 21.49 -3.98 4.06
CA ALA A 281 21.64 -3.21 2.82
C ALA A 281 20.40 -3.27 1.90
N PRO A 282 19.68 -4.40 1.74
CA PRO A 282 18.48 -4.45 0.90
C PRO A 282 17.33 -3.57 1.39
N LEU A 283 17.01 -3.60 2.69
CA LEU A 283 15.89 -2.82 3.25
C LEU A 283 16.19 -1.32 3.19
N ARG A 284 17.41 -0.93 3.55
CA ARG A 284 17.85 0.46 3.43
C ARG A 284 17.78 0.93 1.98
N ARG A 285 18.30 0.14 1.03
CA ARG A 285 18.27 0.47 -0.40
C ARG A 285 16.84 0.59 -0.93
N TRP A 286 15.94 -0.30 -0.54
CA TRP A 286 14.54 -0.24 -0.93
C TRP A 286 13.87 1.06 -0.49
N LEU A 287 14.04 1.43 0.78
CA LEU A 287 13.46 2.68 1.29
C LEU A 287 14.08 3.91 0.60
N LEU A 288 15.41 3.95 0.44
CA LEU A 288 16.08 5.06 -0.23
C LEU A 288 15.67 5.19 -1.71
N ALA A 289 15.37 4.08 -2.38
CA ALA A 289 14.81 4.10 -3.74
C ALA A 289 13.39 4.70 -3.79
N GLY A 290 12.62 4.56 -2.71
CA GLY A 290 11.28 5.13 -2.56
C GLY A 290 11.24 6.48 -1.83
N ALA A 291 12.37 7.16 -1.63
CA ALA A 291 12.43 8.38 -0.82
C ALA A 291 11.57 9.53 -1.38
N SER A 292 11.57 9.72 -2.70
CA SER A 292 10.83 10.81 -3.35
C SER A 292 9.31 10.73 -3.11
N PRO A 293 8.60 9.63 -3.46
CA PRO A 293 7.17 9.52 -3.19
C PRO A 293 6.85 9.49 -1.68
N LEU A 294 7.79 9.03 -0.84
CA LEU A 294 7.63 9.10 0.62
C LEU A 294 7.64 10.54 1.13
N LEU A 295 8.55 11.38 0.61
CA LEU A 295 8.65 12.79 0.97
C LEU A 295 7.42 13.58 0.52
N ASP A 296 6.87 13.32 -0.67
CA ASP A 296 5.64 13.97 -1.15
C ASP A 296 4.44 13.71 -0.22
N ARG A 297 4.39 12.53 0.43
CA ARG A 297 3.37 12.19 1.43
C ARG A 297 3.70 12.71 2.82
N LEU A 298 4.98 12.93 3.11
CA LEU A 298 5.45 13.36 4.42
C LEU A 298 5.09 14.82 4.71
N ALA A 299 5.35 15.73 3.77
CA ALA A 299 5.10 17.16 3.96
C ALA A 299 3.68 17.50 4.47
N PRO A 300 2.59 17.09 3.79
CA PRO A 300 1.23 17.41 4.24
C PRO A 300 0.89 16.74 5.58
N LEU A 301 1.49 15.59 5.89
CA LEU A 301 1.28 14.88 7.14
C LEU A 301 1.92 15.62 8.32
N LEU A 302 3.10 16.22 8.13
CA LEU A 302 3.79 17.00 9.16
C LEU A 302 3.14 18.36 9.41
N ALA A 303 2.54 18.94 8.36
CA ALA A 303 1.82 20.21 8.41
C ALA A 303 0.36 20.09 8.88
N ALA A 304 -0.18 18.87 8.96
CA ALA A 304 -1.58 18.66 9.33
C ALA A 304 -1.90 19.19 10.75
N PRO A 305 -3.07 19.81 10.99
CA PRO A 305 -3.49 20.25 12.33
C PRO A 305 -3.58 19.10 13.35
N THR A 306 -3.78 17.87 12.86
CA THR A 306 -3.81 16.66 13.67
C THR A 306 -2.41 16.15 14.03
N ALA A 307 -1.34 16.66 13.43
CA ALA A 307 0.02 16.23 13.69
C ALA A 307 0.42 16.56 15.14
N THR A 308 0.77 15.53 15.90
CA THR A 308 1.26 15.68 17.28
C THR A 308 2.77 15.91 17.30
N LYS A 309 3.31 16.40 18.42
CA LYS A 309 4.76 16.51 18.65
C LYS A 309 5.53 15.21 18.39
N ALA A 310 4.90 14.06 18.65
CA ALA A 310 5.51 12.76 18.44
C ALA A 310 5.56 12.35 16.95
N VAL A 311 4.57 12.79 16.15
CA VAL A 311 4.57 12.65 14.69
C VAL A 311 5.67 13.52 14.10
N ARG A 312 5.72 14.81 14.46
CA ARG A 312 6.75 15.74 13.99
C ARG A 312 8.15 15.29 14.36
N LEU A 313 8.36 14.84 15.60
CA LEU A 313 9.64 14.24 16.00
C LEU A 313 10.02 13.03 15.13
N SER A 314 9.07 12.13 14.86
CA SER A 314 9.35 10.94 14.04
C SER A 314 9.66 11.31 12.58
N GLY A 315 8.99 12.35 12.05
CA GLY A 315 9.29 12.92 10.74
C GLY A 315 10.69 13.56 10.69
N ALA A 316 11.06 14.34 11.71
CA ALA A 316 12.38 14.95 11.82
C ALA A 316 13.51 13.90 11.87
N VAL A 317 13.29 12.76 12.52
CA VAL A 317 14.24 11.64 12.52
C VAL A 317 14.39 11.03 11.13
N LEU A 318 13.28 10.76 10.42
CA LEU A 318 13.32 10.28 9.05
C LEU A 318 14.06 11.26 8.12
N LEU A 319 13.75 12.55 8.21
CA LEU A 319 14.43 13.61 7.45
C LEU A 319 15.93 13.61 7.75
N GLY A 320 16.34 13.46 9.01
CA GLY A 320 17.75 13.34 9.40
C GLY A 320 18.45 12.15 8.75
N ASN A 321 17.78 10.99 8.71
CA ASN A 321 18.35 9.80 8.07
C ASN A 321 18.46 9.95 6.54
N LEU A 322 17.46 10.56 5.91
CA LEU A 322 17.50 10.87 4.47
C LEU A 322 18.59 11.89 4.15
N ALA A 323 18.74 12.94 4.96
CA ALA A 323 19.82 13.93 4.83
C ALA A 323 21.20 13.29 4.99
N ALA A 324 21.37 12.39 5.96
CA ALA A 324 22.59 11.63 6.13
C ALA A 324 22.87 10.72 4.91
N ALA A 325 21.84 10.05 4.37
CA ALA A 325 21.99 9.24 3.16
C ALA A 325 22.39 10.08 1.94
N VAL A 326 21.87 11.30 1.80
CA VAL A 326 22.31 12.28 0.78
C VAL A 326 23.78 12.64 0.98
N GLY A 327 24.17 13.07 2.19
CA GLY A 327 25.56 13.46 2.50
C GLY A 327 26.58 12.33 2.32
N LEU A 328 26.17 11.09 2.65
CA LEU A 328 26.98 9.88 2.46
C LEU A 328 26.90 9.30 1.04
N ARG A 329 26.16 9.95 0.12
CA ARG A 329 25.94 9.49 -1.27
C ARG A 329 25.42 8.05 -1.37
N GLN A 330 24.49 7.69 -0.48
CA GLN A 330 23.88 6.36 -0.39
C GLN A 330 22.56 6.23 -1.17
N LEU A 331 22.05 7.33 -1.72
CA LEU A 331 20.89 7.26 -2.60
C LEU A 331 21.21 6.40 -3.84
N PRO A 332 20.32 5.48 -4.24
CA PRO A 332 20.52 4.67 -5.43
C PRO A 332 20.59 5.56 -6.68
N ALA A 333 21.53 5.27 -7.57
CA ALA A 333 21.63 5.95 -8.86
C ALA A 333 20.36 5.72 -9.69
N GLU A 334 19.83 6.82 -10.24
CA GLU A 334 18.67 6.97 -11.13
C GLU A 334 17.67 5.79 -11.14
N VAL A 335 16.65 5.91 -10.30
CA VAL A 335 15.37 5.21 -10.49
C VAL A 335 14.47 6.14 -11.32
N PRO A 336 13.67 5.65 -12.30
CA PRO A 336 12.85 6.49 -13.19
C PRO A 336 11.85 7.48 -12.53
N GLN A 337 11.71 7.44 -11.20
CA GLN A 337 10.87 8.31 -10.38
C GLN A 337 11.69 9.15 -9.37
N SER A 338 13.00 9.33 -9.57
CA SER A 338 13.83 10.10 -8.65
C SER A 338 13.54 11.60 -8.80
N GLY A 339 12.57 12.10 -8.03
CA GLY A 339 12.52 13.53 -7.73
C GLY A 339 13.80 13.99 -7.03
N ASP A 340 13.99 15.30 -6.94
CA ASP A 340 15.11 15.91 -6.21
C ASP A 340 14.93 15.68 -4.71
N VAL A 341 15.40 14.52 -4.22
CA VAL A 341 15.28 14.10 -2.82
C VAL A 341 15.88 15.14 -1.86
N PRO A 342 17.06 15.74 -2.12
CA PRO A 342 17.58 16.84 -1.30
C PRO A 342 16.60 18.02 -1.18
N LEU A 343 16.05 18.50 -2.30
CA LEU A 343 15.10 19.62 -2.31
C LEU A 343 13.77 19.25 -1.64
N GLN A 344 13.22 18.06 -1.92
CA GLN A 344 11.99 17.58 -1.31
C GLN A 344 12.13 17.43 0.22
N ALA A 345 13.28 16.92 0.69
CA ALA A 345 13.55 16.80 2.11
C ALA A 345 13.73 18.16 2.79
N LEU A 346 14.37 19.13 2.11
CA LEU A 346 14.48 20.51 2.59
C LEU A 346 13.10 21.16 2.70
N SER A 347 12.26 21.01 1.68
CA SER A 347 10.88 21.52 1.66
C SER A 347 10.04 20.91 2.79
N CYS A 348 10.11 19.59 2.99
CA CYS A 348 9.47 18.92 4.13
C CYS A 348 9.93 19.49 5.48
N GLY A 349 11.22 19.82 5.61
CA GLY A 349 11.78 20.45 6.80
C GLY A 349 11.18 21.83 7.07
N LEU A 350 11.04 22.66 6.03
CA LEU A 350 10.43 23.99 6.11
C LEU A 350 8.96 23.92 6.53
N GLU A 351 8.19 22.97 5.97
CA GLU A 351 6.80 22.71 6.35
C GLU A 351 6.67 22.29 7.82
N LEU A 352 7.55 21.38 8.29
CA LEU A 352 7.58 20.97 9.70
C LEU A 352 7.83 22.18 10.62
N LEU A 353 8.82 23.01 10.29
CA LEU A 353 9.14 24.21 11.08
C LEU A 353 7.98 25.22 11.05
N GLY A 354 7.32 25.39 9.91
CA GLY A 354 6.16 26.28 9.76
C GLY A 354 4.94 25.83 10.56
N ALA A 355 4.71 24.52 10.66
CA ALA A 355 3.59 23.95 11.39
C ALA A 355 3.84 23.82 12.91
N CYS A 356 5.07 24.01 13.38
CA CYS A 356 5.41 23.92 14.79
C CYS A 356 5.05 25.22 15.52
N ALA A 357 3.89 25.25 16.18
CA ALA A 357 3.42 26.42 16.93
C ALA A 357 4.30 26.78 18.13
N SER A 358 4.91 25.78 18.79
CA SER A 358 5.73 25.96 20.00
C SER A 358 7.11 25.30 19.85
N PRO A 359 8.08 25.95 19.17
CA PRO A 359 9.39 25.36 18.91
C PRO A 359 10.17 24.92 20.17
N LEU A 360 9.96 25.60 21.30
CA LEU A 360 10.60 25.24 22.58
C LEU A 360 10.01 23.97 23.19
N GLU A 361 8.69 23.80 23.13
CA GLU A 361 8.02 22.59 23.63
C GLU A 361 8.35 21.36 22.78
N GLU A 362 8.70 21.58 21.51
CA GLU A 362 9.09 20.55 20.54
C GLU A 362 10.58 20.59 20.20
N SER A 363 11.40 21.12 21.11
CA SER A 363 12.82 21.43 20.87
C SER A 363 13.64 20.28 20.30
N ASP A 364 13.40 19.02 20.69
CA ASP A 364 14.12 17.86 20.10
C ASP A 364 13.75 17.63 18.62
N GLY A 365 12.47 17.79 18.25
CA GLY A 365 12.02 17.66 16.87
C GLY A 365 12.54 18.80 15.99
N VAL A 366 12.46 20.03 16.50
CA VAL A 366 12.98 21.23 15.81
C VAL A 366 14.50 21.14 15.62
N TYR A 367 15.23 20.79 16.67
CA TYR A 367 16.68 20.61 16.60
C TYR A 367 17.08 19.60 15.51
N ARG A 368 16.45 18.41 15.51
CA ARG A 368 16.73 17.37 14.50
C ARG A 368 16.38 17.82 13.09
N CYS A 369 15.28 18.56 12.92
CA CYS A 369 14.91 19.12 11.63
C CYS A 369 15.98 20.10 11.12
N LEU A 370 16.44 21.03 11.97
CA LEU A 370 17.51 21.98 11.62
C LEU A 370 18.83 21.27 11.29
N VAL A 371 19.20 20.22 12.03
CA VAL A 371 20.38 19.38 11.71
C VAL A 371 20.21 18.71 10.34
N ALA A 372 19.04 18.15 10.05
CA ALA A 372 18.76 17.53 8.75
C ALA A 372 18.88 18.55 7.61
N MET A 373 18.26 19.71 7.76
CA MET A 373 18.32 20.80 6.78
C MET A 373 19.76 21.30 6.58
N GLY A 374 20.50 21.56 7.66
CA GLY A 374 21.92 21.93 7.56
C GLY A 374 22.76 20.88 6.84
N THR A 375 22.51 19.59 7.11
CA THR A 375 23.19 18.47 6.42
C THR A 375 22.89 18.46 4.92
N LEU A 376 21.61 18.69 4.54
CA LEU A 376 21.21 18.81 3.15
C LEU A 376 21.89 20.00 2.46
N LEU A 377 21.92 21.16 3.10
CA LEU A 377 22.53 22.38 2.55
C LEU A 377 24.04 22.21 2.33
N VAL A 378 24.73 21.55 3.27
CA VAL A 378 26.15 21.21 3.09
C VAL A 378 26.34 20.26 1.90
N ALA A 379 25.47 19.26 1.75
CA ALA A 379 25.57 18.29 0.66
C ALA A 379 25.17 18.86 -0.71
N GLY A 380 24.17 19.74 -0.75
CA GLY A 380 23.63 20.38 -1.96
C GLY A 380 24.38 21.63 -2.42
N GLY A 381 25.27 22.17 -1.58
CA GLY A 381 26.16 23.27 -1.96
C GLY A 381 25.41 24.57 -2.29
N ALA A 382 26.00 25.37 -3.19
CA ALA A 382 25.53 26.72 -3.50
C ALA A 382 24.10 26.77 -4.02
N ASP A 383 23.73 25.84 -4.92
CA ASP A 383 22.42 25.83 -5.55
C ASP A 383 21.30 25.58 -4.53
N LEU A 384 21.44 24.55 -3.70
CA LEU A 384 20.45 24.25 -2.66
C LEU A 384 20.44 25.34 -1.57
N CYS A 385 21.58 25.94 -1.24
CA CYS A 385 21.63 27.09 -0.34
C CYS A 385 20.89 28.32 -0.89
N GLN A 386 21.00 28.57 -2.20
CA GLN A 386 20.29 29.66 -2.85
C GLN A 386 18.77 29.40 -2.87
N ILE A 387 18.34 28.19 -3.21
CA ILE A 387 16.93 27.81 -3.16
C ILE A 387 16.37 27.94 -1.73
N ALA A 388 17.12 27.47 -0.72
CA ALA A 388 16.69 27.57 0.68
C ALA A 388 16.49 29.03 1.10
N LYS A 389 17.38 29.92 0.66
CA LYS A 389 17.29 31.36 0.89
C LYS A 389 16.04 31.96 0.23
N ASP A 390 15.74 31.55 -1.00
CA ASP A 390 14.55 32.01 -1.74
C ASP A 390 13.23 31.47 -1.12
N LEU A 391 13.32 30.43 -0.27
CA LEU A 391 12.21 29.88 0.52
C LEU A 391 12.14 30.44 1.95
N ASP A 392 12.81 31.58 2.22
CA ASP A 392 12.78 32.31 3.50
C ASP A 392 13.21 31.46 4.72
N ILE A 393 14.14 30.52 4.53
CA ILE A 393 14.65 29.67 5.61
C ILE A 393 15.25 30.50 6.77
N ASN A 394 15.92 31.62 6.45
CA ASN A 394 16.59 32.46 7.45
C ASN A 394 15.57 33.11 8.40
N ASP A 395 14.42 33.55 7.88
CA ASP A 395 13.37 34.17 8.70
C ASP A 395 12.79 33.14 9.68
N ARG A 396 12.59 31.90 9.23
CA ARG A 396 12.14 30.79 10.08
C ARG A 396 13.15 30.46 11.17
N ILE A 397 14.43 30.38 10.84
CA ILE A 397 15.51 30.13 11.80
C ILE A 397 15.61 31.28 12.80
N HIS A 398 15.55 32.53 12.33
CA HIS A 398 15.64 33.71 13.17
C HIS A 398 14.47 33.80 14.16
N ALA A 399 13.25 33.43 13.75
CA ALA A 399 12.10 33.33 14.64
C ALA A 399 12.33 32.32 15.77
N ILE A 400 12.85 31.13 15.45
CA ILE A 400 13.19 30.08 16.44
C ILE A 400 14.27 30.57 17.40
N MET A 401 15.36 31.16 16.88
CA MET A 401 16.47 31.68 17.69
C MET A 401 16.02 32.82 18.61
N THR A 402 15.12 33.69 18.14
CA THR A 402 14.59 34.80 18.94
C THR A 402 13.72 34.29 20.09
N GLY A 403 12.98 33.20 19.89
CA GLY A 403 12.23 32.53 20.95
C GLY A 403 13.11 31.85 22.01
N ALA A 404 14.33 31.44 21.66
CA ALA A 404 15.24 30.64 22.49
C ALA A 404 16.22 31.46 23.36
N ARG A 405 15.76 32.52 24.04
CA ARG A 405 16.63 33.46 24.79
C ARG A 405 16.72 33.21 26.31
N GLY A 406 16.07 32.18 26.85
CA GLY A 406 15.98 31.92 28.30
C GLY A 406 17.20 31.27 28.96
N GLY A 407 18.25 30.92 28.20
CA GLY A 407 19.50 30.35 28.71
C GLY A 407 19.46 28.86 29.08
N GLY A 408 18.34 28.15 28.88
CA GLY A 408 18.21 26.71 29.13
C GLY A 408 18.96 25.84 28.11
N ALA A 409 19.27 24.59 28.49
CA ALA A 409 20.06 23.69 27.64
C ALA A 409 19.41 23.39 26.27
N ALA A 410 18.08 23.32 26.19
CA ALA A 410 17.36 23.14 24.93
C ALA A 410 17.44 24.38 24.04
N GLU A 411 17.33 25.57 24.64
CA GLU A 411 17.42 26.85 23.93
C GLU A 411 18.83 27.09 23.38
N GLN A 412 19.87 26.79 24.17
CA GLN A 412 21.26 26.88 23.72
C GLN A 412 21.52 25.97 22.52
N LYS A 413 20.97 24.75 22.50
CA LYS A 413 21.07 23.83 21.36
C LYS A 413 20.38 24.38 20.11
N LEU A 414 19.18 24.94 20.26
CA LEU A 414 18.42 25.54 19.16
C LEU A 414 19.13 26.79 18.61
N LEU A 415 19.68 27.61 19.49
CA LEU A 415 20.47 28.78 19.10
C LEU A 415 21.71 28.36 18.31
N GLN A 416 22.47 27.39 18.81
CA GLN A 416 23.69 26.93 18.17
C GLN A 416 23.42 26.32 16.79
N VAL A 417 22.44 25.40 16.68
CA VAL A 417 22.13 24.80 15.38
C VAL A 417 21.58 25.83 14.39
N GLY A 418 20.83 26.83 14.87
CA GLY A 418 20.38 27.95 14.03
C GLY A 418 21.55 28.75 13.47
N ILE A 419 22.54 29.08 14.30
CA ILE A 419 23.78 29.76 13.87
C ILE A 419 24.54 28.92 12.84
N ASP A 420 24.66 27.61 13.08
CA ASP A 420 25.38 26.71 12.19
C ASP A 420 24.74 26.67 10.79
N VAL A 421 23.41 26.52 10.72
CA VAL A 421 22.66 26.48 9.46
C VAL A 421 22.75 27.81 8.71
N THR A 422 22.52 28.94 9.39
CA THR A 422 22.64 30.28 8.78
C THR A 422 24.07 30.54 8.27
N SER A 423 25.08 30.06 9.00
CA SER A 423 26.48 30.16 8.58
C SER A 423 26.78 29.37 7.31
N VAL A 424 26.19 28.18 7.14
CA VAL A 424 26.31 27.39 5.90
C VAL A 424 25.71 28.16 4.72
N ILE A 425 24.51 28.72 4.89
CA ILE A 425 23.82 29.49 3.84
C ILE A 425 24.64 30.73 3.46
N ALA A 426 25.09 31.50 4.44
CA ALA A 426 25.88 32.71 4.24
C ALA A 426 27.19 32.44 3.47
N ARG A 427 27.94 31.40 3.85
CA ARG A 427 29.18 31.00 3.18
C ARG A 427 28.97 30.61 1.72
N ASN A 428 27.84 29.96 1.40
CA ASN A 428 27.54 29.47 0.07
C ASN A 428 26.84 30.51 -0.83
N THR A 429 26.19 31.52 -0.26
CA THR A 429 25.44 32.56 -1.01
C THR A 429 26.11 33.94 -1.01
N GLY A 430 27.25 34.11 -0.32
CA GLY A 430 27.99 35.36 -0.29
C GLY A 430 27.37 36.46 0.59
N VAL A 431 26.39 36.13 1.43
CA VAL A 431 25.76 37.05 2.38
C VAL A 431 26.53 37.04 3.70
N LYS A 432 26.72 38.20 4.34
CA LYS A 432 27.29 38.25 5.71
C LYS A 432 26.22 37.81 6.73
N VAL A 433 26.59 36.86 7.60
CA VAL A 433 25.78 36.39 8.76
C VAL A 433 25.49 37.53 9.73
#